data_AF-A0A7V9VKB0-F1
#
_entry.id   AF-A0A7V9VKB0-F1
#
_cell.length_a   1.000
_cell.length_b   1.000
_cell.length_c   1.000
_cell.angle_alpha   90.00
_cell.angle_beta   90.00
_cell.angle_gamma   90.00
#
_symmetry.space_group_name_H-M   'P 1'
#
loop_
_entity.id
_entity.type
_entity.pdbx_description
1 polymer ?
#
loop_
_entity_poly.entity_id
_entity_poly.type
_entity_poly.pdbx_seq_one_letter_code
_entity_poly.pdbx_strand_id
1 'polypeptide(L)'
;MSSPARDSRRDSARTAVRTRLLALLIVVPCVIGALYLGKSAAESEILDRRQPPPGIGDRQFVPGPDPAPPNVVRARLLRAYALRDIGRDHDAARAFELAARREPRNWVIQRDLALALARSGDVEGASAALRRALTLNPRLPIPRGFSF
;
A
#
# COMPACT_ATOMS: atom_id res chain seq x y z
N MET A 1 -69.16 30.65 2.65
CA MET A 1 -68.29 30.70 1.45
C MET A 1 -66.88 31.09 1.92
N SER A 2 -66.05 30.10 2.23
CA SER A 2 -64.75 30.30 2.89
C SER A 2 -63.60 30.27 1.89
N SER A 3 -62.69 31.23 2.08
CA SER A 3 -61.59 31.67 1.21
C SER A 3 -60.65 30.56 0.71
N PRO A 4 -60.47 30.39 -0.63
CA PRO A 4 -59.51 29.44 -1.22
C PRO A 4 -58.04 29.92 -1.19
N ALA A 5 -57.78 31.15 -0.75
CA ALA A 5 -56.45 31.78 -0.87
C ALA A 5 -55.45 31.42 0.26
N ARG A 6 -55.91 30.85 1.38
CA ARG A 6 -55.04 30.45 2.50
C ARG A 6 -54.36 29.09 2.31
N ASP A 7 -54.94 28.21 1.48
CA ASP A 7 -54.44 26.85 1.29
C ASP A 7 -53.22 26.81 0.35
N SER A 8 -53.23 27.59 -0.74
CA SER A 8 -52.15 27.62 -1.73
C SER A 8 -50.80 28.11 -1.17
N ARG A 9 -50.80 29.02 -0.18
CA ARG A 9 -49.59 29.48 0.50
C ARG A 9 -49.00 28.42 1.44
N ARG A 10 -49.84 27.60 2.09
CA ARG A 10 -49.37 26.51 2.96
C ARG A 10 -48.74 25.39 2.15
N ASP A 11 -49.32 25.07 1.00
CA ASP A 11 -48.77 24.05 0.11
C ASP A 11 -47.48 24.48 -0.57
N SER A 12 -47.36 25.76 -0.97
CA SER A 12 -46.11 26.32 -1.52
C SER A 12 -44.96 26.32 -0.51
N ALA A 13 -45.25 26.55 0.78
CA ALA A 13 -44.24 26.48 1.83
C ALA A 13 -43.79 25.03 2.10
N ARG A 14 -44.73 24.07 2.07
CA ARG A 14 -44.42 22.64 2.25
C ARG A 14 -43.64 22.06 1.07
N THR A 15 -43.94 22.47 -0.16
CA THR A 15 -43.17 22.08 -1.34
C THR A 15 -41.77 22.69 -1.31
N ALA A 16 -41.62 23.98 -0.99
CA ALA A 16 -40.31 24.61 -0.86
C ALA A 16 -39.41 23.95 0.20
N VAL A 17 -39.98 23.55 1.35
CA VAL A 17 -39.24 22.81 2.39
C VAL A 17 -38.89 21.39 1.93
N ARG A 18 -39.81 20.68 1.28
CA ARG A 18 -39.55 19.34 0.72
C ARG A 18 -38.44 19.34 -0.34
N THR A 19 -38.46 20.32 -1.25
CA THR A 19 -37.43 20.45 -2.28
C THR A 19 -36.06 20.76 -1.68
N ARG A 20 -36.00 21.61 -0.64
CA ARG A 20 -34.76 21.88 0.11
C ARG A 20 -34.25 20.64 0.86
N LEU A 21 -35.15 19.84 1.43
CA LEU A 21 -34.80 18.62 2.16
C LEU A 21 -34.26 17.52 1.23
N LEU A 22 -34.87 17.35 0.05
CA LEU A 22 -34.40 16.43 -0.99
C LEU A 22 -33.05 16.87 -1.58
N ALA A 23 -32.85 18.18 -1.80
CA ALA A 23 -31.56 18.70 -2.25
C ALA A 23 -30.44 18.42 -1.24
N LEU A 24 -30.70 18.57 0.06
CA LEU A 24 -29.76 18.23 1.12
C LEU A 24 -29.42 16.73 1.14
N LEU A 25 -30.39 15.85 0.92
CA LEU A 25 -30.16 14.40 0.87
C LEU A 25 -29.27 13.95 -0.29
N ILE A 26 -29.15 14.75 -1.35
CA ILE A 26 -28.27 14.44 -2.50
C ILE A 26 -26.91 15.14 -2.33
N VAL A 27 -26.91 16.42 -1.95
CA VAL A 27 -25.69 17.24 -1.87
C VAL A 27 -24.78 16.77 -0.75
N VAL A 28 -25.33 16.43 0.43
CA VAL A 28 -24.52 16.03 1.60
C VAL A 28 -23.72 14.75 1.34
N PRO A 29 -24.31 13.62 0.90
CA PRO A 29 -23.52 12.41 0.62
C PRO A 29 -22.58 12.60 -0.57
N CYS A 30 -22.91 13.45 -1.55
CA CYS A 30 -22.03 13.74 -2.68
C CYS A 30 -20.78 14.53 -2.24
N VAL A 31 -20.94 15.52 -1.35
CA VAL A 31 -19.83 16.26 -0.75
C VAL A 31 -19.00 15.35 0.16
N ILE A 32 -19.63 14.48 0.96
CA ILE A 32 -18.92 13.51 1.79
C ILE A 32 -18.13 12.53 0.91
N GLY A 33 -18.72 12.02 -0.17
CA GLY A 33 -18.06 11.16 -1.14
C GLY A 33 -16.87 11.83 -1.82
N ALA A 34 -17.01 13.10 -2.22
CA ALA A 34 -15.93 13.89 -2.81
C ALA A 34 -14.78 14.16 -1.82
N LEU A 35 -15.10 14.43 -0.54
CA LEU A 35 -14.10 14.58 0.52
C LEU A 35 -13.37 13.26 0.80
N TYR A 36 -14.08 12.13 0.76
CA TYR A 36 -13.49 10.81 0.99
C TYR A 36 -12.58 10.39 -0.18
N LEU A 37 -13.03 10.61 -1.42
CA LEU A 37 -12.20 10.37 -2.61
C LEU A 37 -10.97 11.29 -2.63
N GLY A 38 -11.14 12.57 -2.31
CA GLY A 38 -10.04 13.54 -2.23
C GLY A 38 -9.00 13.17 -1.16
N LYS A 39 -9.43 12.66 -0.01
CA LYS A 39 -8.52 12.16 1.03
C LYS A 39 -7.81 10.88 0.59
N SER A 40 -8.49 9.99 -0.14
CA SER A 40 -7.87 8.75 -0.66
C SER A 40 -6.82 9.01 -1.75
N ALA A 41 -7.04 10.02 -2.60
CA ALA A 41 -6.05 10.47 -3.58
C ALA A 41 -4.84 11.13 -2.91
N ALA A 42 -5.06 11.90 -1.84
CA ALA A 42 -3.97 12.50 -1.05
C ALA A 42 -3.14 11.44 -0.31
N GLU A 43 -3.75 10.37 0.21
CA GLU A 43 -3.02 9.28 0.87
C GLU A 43 -2.18 8.45 -0.09
N SER A 44 -2.59 8.29 -1.36
CA SER A 44 -1.73 7.68 -2.38
C SER A 44 -0.50 8.53 -2.71
N GLU A 45 -0.61 9.86 -2.68
CA GLU A 45 0.51 10.75 -2.95
C GLU A 45 1.46 10.90 -1.75
N ILE A 46 0.96 10.79 -0.51
CA ILE A 46 1.81 10.78 0.69
C ILE A 46 2.65 9.50 0.79
N LEU A 47 2.16 8.38 0.22
CA LEU A 47 2.95 7.15 0.09
C LEU A 47 3.96 7.21 -1.06
N ASP A 48 3.71 8.04 -2.08
CA ASP A 48 4.60 8.26 -3.23
C ASP A 48 5.66 9.36 -2.99
N ARG A 49 5.41 10.36 -2.13
CA ARG A 49 6.43 11.36 -1.72
C ARG A 49 7.51 10.81 -0.78
N ARG A 50 7.44 9.53 -0.42
CA ARG A 50 8.60 8.76 0.07
C ARG A 50 9.34 8.03 -1.06
N GLN A 51 9.17 8.45 -2.31
CA GLN A 51 10.16 8.13 -3.32
C GLN A 51 11.53 8.61 -2.82
N PRO A 52 12.54 7.73 -2.74
CA PRO A 52 13.91 8.18 -2.52
C PRO A 52 14.26 9.17 -3.63
N PRO A 53 15.08 10.19 -3.32
CA PRO A 53 15.40 11.25 -4.28
C PRO A 53 15.86 10.64 -5.62
N PRO A 54 15.34 11.10 -6.76
CA PRO A 54 15.80 10.63 -8.05
C PRO A 54 17.26 11.05 -8.22
N GLY A 55 18.15 10.07 -8.44
CA GLY A 55 19.50 10.34 -8.92
C GLY A 55 20.63 10.34 -7.89
N ILE A 56 20.69 9.37 -6.97
CA ILE A 56 21.99 8.93 -6.44
C ILE A 56 22.19 7.48 -6.87
N GLY A 57 22.83 7.32 -8.02
CA GLY A 57 23.49 6.07 -8.36
C GLY A 57 24.44 5.65 -7.23
N ASP A 58 24.48 4.34 -7.01
CA ASP A 58 25.67 3.63 -6.54
C ASP A 58 25.95 3.60 -5.03
N ARG A 59 25.18 4.29 -4.19
CA ARG A 59 25.29 4.12 -2.73
C ARG A 59 24.04 3.52 -2.18
N GLN A 60 24.16 2.25 -1.78
CA GLN A 60 23.18 1.54 -0.96
C GLN A 60 22.66 2.50 0.12
N PHE A 61 21.48 3.07 -0.09
CA PHE A 61 20.75 3.71 0.99
C PHE A 61 20.43 2.58 1.96
N VAL A 62 21.31 2.39 2.94
CA VAL A 62 21.12 1.50 4.08
C VAL A 62 20.56 2.40 5.18
N PRO A 63 19.23 2.60 5.25
CA PRO A 63 18.68 3.26 6.42
C PRO A 63 19.17 2.43 7.61
N GLY A 64 19.82 3.11 8.56
CA GLY A 64 20.24 2.49 9.81
C GLY A 64 19.05 1.79 10.47
N PRO A 65 19.27 0.86 11.39
CA PRO A 65 18.17 0.17 12.02
C PRO A 65 17.27 1.19 12.75
N ASP A 66 16.14 1.64 12.14
CA ASP A 66 15.12 2.43 12.87
C ASP A 66 14.79 1.72 14.18
N PRO A 67 14.62 2.44 15.29
CA PRO A 67 14.30 1.88 16.61
C PRO A 67 12.87 1.29 16.73
N ALA A 68 12.29 0.85 15.61
CA ALA A 68 10.95 0.30 15.55
C ALA A 68 10.85 -0.98 16.41
N PRO A 69 9.72 -1.21 17.09
CA PRO A 69 9.58 -2.30 18.05
C PRO A 69 9.93 -3.68 17.47
N PRO A 70 10.39 -4.63 18.30
CA PRO A 70 10.91 -5.94 17.84
C PRO A 70 9.94 -6.76 16.96
N ASN A 71 8.65 -6.44 16.98
CA ASN A 71 7.62 -7.08 16.14
C ASN A 71 7.54 -6.53 14.70
N VAL A 72 8.32 -5.52 14.32
CA VAL A 72 8.19 -4.84 13.03
C VAL A 72 8.70 -5.71 11.88
N VAL A 73 9.71 -6.56 12.11
CA VAL A 73 10.15 -7.52 11.08
C VAL A 73 9.03 -8.48 10.71
N ARG A 74 8.35 -9.05 11.72
CA ARG A 74 7.20 -9.93 11.50
C ARG A 74 6.05 -9.21 10.80
N ALA A 75 5.74 -7.97 11.16
CA ALA A 75 4.73 -7.17 10.45
C ALA A 75 5.11 -6.92 8.99
N ARG A 76 6.40 -6.62 8.70
CA ARG A 76 6.91 -6.44 7.34
C ARG A 76 6.85 -7.73 6.53
N LEU A 77 7.18 -8.88 7.12
CA LEU A 77 7.09 -10.18 6.46
C LEU A 77 5.64 -10.53 6.13
N LEU A 78 4.71 -10.34 7.06
CA LEU A 78 3.27 -10.56 6.81
C LEU A 78 2.78 -9.69 5.64
N ARG A 79 3.18 -8.41 5.61
CA ARG A 79 2.88 -7.51 4.50
C ARG A 79 3.51 -8.01 3.19
N ALA A 80 4.76 -8.45 3.21
CA ALA A 80 5.45 -8.95 2.02
C ALA A 80 4.77 -10.18 1.43
N TYR A 81 4.36 -11.14 2.28
CA TYR A 81 3.59 -12.29 1.84
C TYR A 81 2.23 -11.89 1.26
N ALA A 82 1.48 -11.02 1.95
CA ALA A 82 0.21 -10.53 1.43
C ALA A 82 0.36 -9.83 0.07
N LEU A 83 1.40 -9.01 -0.10
CA LEU A 83 1.69 -8.33 -1.37
C LEU A 83 2.02 -9.31 -2.49
N ARG A 84 2.77 -10.37 -2.20
CA ARG A 84 3.09 -11.44 -3.16
C ARG A 84 1.85 -12.23 -3.56
N ASP A 85 0.95 -12.49 -2.62
CA ASP A 85 -0.28 -13.25 -2.87
C ASP A 85 -1.26 -12.47 -3.76
N ILE A 86 -1.28 -11.15 -3.65
CA ILE A 86 -2.06 -10.27 -4.55
C ILE A 86 -1.33 -9.87 -5.84
N GLY A 87 -0.16 -10.48 -6.12
CA GLY A 87 0.60 -10.27 -7.35
C GLY A 87 1.40 -8.96 -7.43
N ARG A 88 1.50 -8.21 -6.33
CA ARG A 88 2.31 -6.98 -6.24
C ARG A 88 3.76 -7.33 -5.93
N ASP A 89 4.42 -8.03 -6.85
CA ASP A 89 5.73 -8.64 -6.62
C ASP A 89 6.84 -7.60 -6.35
N HIS A 90 6.83 -6.44 -7.03
CA HIS A 90 7.78 -5.35 -6.73
C HIS A 90 7.64 -4.81 -5.30
N ASP A 91 6.40 -4.65 -4.82
CA ASP A 91 6.15 -4.18 -3.46
C ASP A 91 6.51 -5.23 -2.42
N ALA A 92 6.25 -6.50 -2.72
CA ALA A 92 6.67 -7.63 -1.90
C ALA A 92 8.20 -7.66 -1.76
N ALA A 93 8.94 -7.50 -2.87
CA ALA A 93 10.39 -7.43 -2.86
C ALA A 93 10.90 -6.29 -1.95
N ARG A 94 10.35 -5.07 -2.09
CA ARG A 94 10.69 -3.95 -1.20
C ARG A 94 10.42 -4.25 0.28
N ALA A 95 9.30 -4.89 0.60
CA ALA A 95 8.99 -5.26 1.98
C ALA A 95 9.96 -6.32 2.54
N PHE A 96 10.35 -7.30 1.72
CA PHE A 96 11.39 -8.28 2.08
C PHE A 96 12.77 -7.65 2.22
N GLU A 97 13.15 -6.67 1.40
CA GLU A 97 14.42 -5.95 1.56
C GLU A 97 14.49 -5.23 2.91
N LEU A 98 13.40 -4.55 3.30
CA LEU A 98 13.32 -3.87 4.59
C LEU A 98 13.42 -4.86 5.76
N ALA A 99 12.86 -6.07 5.62
CA ALA A 99 13.03 -7.14 6.59
C ALA A 99 14.47 -7.67 6.62
N ALA A 100 15.08 -7.89 5.45
CA ALA A 100 16.45 -8.37 5.29
C ALA A 100 17.49 -7.39 5.86
N ARG A 101 17.23 -6.08 5.80
CA ARG A 101 18.08 -5.06 6.44
C ARG A 101 18.12 -5.18 7.96
N ARG A 102 17.05 -5.68 8.58
CA ARG A 102 16.99 -5.87 10.04
C ARG A 102 17.56 -7.20 10.49
N GLU A 103 17.29 -8.23 9.70
CA GLU A 103 17.80 -9.57 9.95
C GLU A 103 18.66 -10.04 8.76
N PRO A 104 19.85 -9.44 8.57
CA PRO A 104 20.69 -9.75 7.41
C PRO A 104 21.19 -11.18 7.39
N ARG A 105 21.24 -11.83 8.56
CA ARG A 105 21.67 -13.22 8.76
C ARG A 105 20.52 -14.24 8.68
N ASN A 106 19.30 -13.80 8.42
CA ASN A 106 18.16 -14.70 8.27
C ASN A 106 18.07 -15.19 6.83
N TRP A 107 18.57 -16.41 6.59
CA TRP A 107 18.58 -17.04 5.27
C TRP A 107 17.18 -17.21 4.67
N VAL A 108 16.13 -17.34 5.51
CA VAL A 108 14.74 -17.47 5.07
C VAL A 108 14.30 -16.19 4.38
N ILE A 109 14.57 -15.04 5.00
CA ILE A 109 14.23 -13.72 4.44
C ILE A 109 15.01 -13.46 3.16
N GLN A 110 16.29 -13.83 3.10
CA GLN A 110 17.11 -13.69 1.89
C GLN A 110 16.58 -14.56 0.73
N ARG A 111 16.15 -15.79 1.02
CA ARG A 111 15.49 -16.67 0.04
C ARG A 111 14.18 -16.07 -0.45
N ASP A 112 13.33 -15.59 0.46
CA ASP A 112 12.01 -15.06 0.09
C ASP A 112 12.11 -13.73 -0.66
N LEU A 113 13.12 -12.92 -0.36
CA LEU A 113 13.51 -11.77 -1.16
C LEU A 113 13.91 -12.20 -2.59
N ALA A 114 14.75 -13.23 -2.73
CA ALA A 114 15.15 -13.72 -4.05
C ALA A 114 13.94 -14.16 -4.87
N LEU A 115 13.01 -14.91 -4.27
CA LEU A 115 11.78 -15.35 -4.93
C LEU A 115 10.90 -14.17 -5.37
N ALA A 116 10.76 -13.14 -4.51
CA ALA A 116 9.99 -11.95 -4.85
C ALA A 116 10.63 -11.14 -5.98
N LEU A 117 11.95 -10.97 -5.97
CA LEU A 117 12.71 -10.29 -7.02
C LEU A 117 12.61 -11.01 -8.36
N ALA A 118 12.73 -12.34 -8.36
CA ALA A 118 12.57 -13.14 -9.59
C ALA A 118 11.17 -13.00 -10.19
N ARG A 119 10.13 -13.01 -9.35
CA ARG A 119 8.74 -12.79 -9.79
C ARG A 119 8.50 -11.37 -10.31
N SER A 120 9.18 -10.38 -9.73
CA SER A 120 9.14 -9.00 -10.22
C SER A 120 10.04 -8.73 -11.43
N GLY A 121 10.73 -9.75 -11.95
CA GLY A 121 11.60 -9.65 -13.13
C GLY A 121 13.04 -9.16 -12.86
N ASP A 122 13.42 -8.89 -11.61
CA ASP A 122 14.79 -8.54 -11.23
C ASP A 122 15.61 -9.80 -10.97
N VAL A 123 16.03 -10.46 -12.05
CA VAL A 123 16.76 -11.73 -12.02
C VAL A 123 18.16 -11.56 -11.37
N GLU A 124 18.81 -10.43 -11.59
CA GLU A 124 20.14 -10.13 -11.04
C GLU A 124 20.08 -9.94 -9.52
N GLY A 125 19.15 -9.11 -9.05
CA GLY A 125 18.90 -8.91 -7.63
C GLY A 125 18.49 -10.22 -6.94
N ALA A 126 17.66 -11.01 -7.60
CA ALA A 126 17.24 -12.32 -7.11
C ALA A 126 18.43 -13.27 -6.93
N SER A 127 19.32 -13.33 -7.91
CA SER A 127 20.51 -14.19 -7.88
C SER A 127 21.47 -13.78 -6.75
N ALA A 128 21.68 -12.47 -6.56
CA ALA A 128 22.48 -11.95 -5.46
C ALA A 128 21.90 -12.28 -4.08
N ALA A 129 20.59 -12.14 -3.90
CA ALA A 129 19.90 -12.49 -2.66
C ALA A 129 19.96 -14.00 -2.37
N LEU A 130 19.77 -14.84 -3.40
CA LEU A 130 19.84 -16.29 -3.24
C LEU A 130 21.26 -16.77 -2.90
N ARG A 131 22.29 -16.18 -3.50
CA ARG A 131 23.69 -16.44 -3.12
C ARG A 131 23.94 -16.13 -1.65
N ARG A 132 23.43 -15.00 -1.14
CA ARG A 132 23.53 -14.68 0.30
C ARG A 132 22.82 -15.72 1.15
N ALA A 133 21.63 -16.17 0.74
CA ALA A 133 20.91 -17.23 1.43
C ALA A 133 21.70 -18.54 1.48
N LEU A 134 22.37 -18.91 0.38
CA LEU A 134 23.27 -20.08 0.29
C LEU A 134 24.54 -19.92 1.15
N THR A 135 25.11 -18.72 1.23
CA THR A 135 26.24 -18.45 2.14
C THR A 135 25.85 -18.64 3.60
N LEU A 136 24.63 -18.23 3.98
CA LEU A 136 24.11 -18.37 5.34
C LEU A 136 23.65 -19.80 5.64
N ASN A 137 23.09 -20.50 4.65
CA ASN A 137 22.67 -21.88 4.76
C ASN A 137 23.03 -22.66 3.47
N PRO A 138 24.18 -23.34 3.45
CA PRO A 138 24.63 -24.11 2.28
C PRO A 138 23.74 -25.31 1.91
N ARG A 139 22.85 -25.74 2.82
CA ARG A 139 21.90 -26.84 2.58
C ARG A 139 20.55 -26.37 2.05
N LEU A 140 20.43 -25.08 1.72
CA LEU A 140 19.22 -24.50 1.17
C LEU A 140 18.87 -25.16 -0.18
N PRO A 141 17.66 -25.73 -0.34
CA PRO A 141 17.19 -26.18 -1.65
C PRO A 141 17.07 -24.99 -2.60
N ILE A 142 17.77 -25.07 -3.74
CA ILE A 142 17.72 -24.04 -4.78
C ILE A 142 16.30 -24.02 -5.36
N PRO A 143 15.59 -22.89 -5.32
CA PRO A 143 14.27 -22.78 -5.94
C PRO A 143 14.36 -22.96 -7.46
N ARG A 144 13.36 -23.63 -8.05
CA ARG A 144 13.28 -23.80 -9.52
C ARG A 144 13.26 -22.43 -10.20
N GLY A 145 14.08 -22.25 -11.22
CA GLY A 145 14.26 -20.97 -11.93
C GLY A 145 15.55 -20.22 -11.59
N PHE A 146 16.33 -20.70 -10.62
CA PHE A 146 17.67 -20.21 -10.35
C PHE A 146 18.70 -21.23 -10.82
N SER A 147 19.54 -20.83 -11.78
CA SER A 147 20.73 -21.57 -12.19
C SER A 147 21.90 -20.60 -12.11
N PHE A 148 23.00 -21.04 -11.51
CA PHE A 148 24.25 -20.28 -11.45
C PHE A 148 25.26 -20.85 -12.42
#